data_AF-A0A0W0R6M9-F1
#
_entry.id   AF-A0A0W0R6M9-F1
#
_cell.length_a   1.000
_cell.length_b   1.000
_cell.length_c   1.000
_cell.angle_alpha   90.00
_cell.angle_beta   90.00
_cell.angle_gamma   90.00
#
_symmetry.space_group_name_H-M   'P 1'
#
loop_
_entity.id
_entity.type
_entity.pdbx_description
1 polymer ?
#
loop_
_entity_poly.entity_id
_entity_poly.type
_entity_poly.pdbx_seq_one_letter_code
_entity_poly.pdbx_strand_id
1 'polypeptide(L)' 'MRKIVQWLVEFLDAIVGVTEDKPNNCYISVYEAREKYEAGLISMREYNETLERKDII' A
#
# COMPACT_ATOMS: atom_id res chain seq x y z
N MET A 1 13.66 0.36 -32.21
CA MET A 1 14.22 -0.09 -30.91
C MET A 1 14.34 1.06 -29.91
N ARG A 2 15.13 2.11 -30.18
CA ARG A 2 15.37 3.23 -29.22
C ARG A 2 14.10 3.97 -28.77
N LYS A 3 13.13 4.15 -29.69
CA LYS A 3 11.83 4.79 -29.40
C LYS A 3 10.95 3.99 -28.43
N ILE A 4 11.04 2.66 -28.46
CA ILE A 4 10.23 1.78 -27.58
C ILE A 4 10.74 1.88 -26.15
N VAL A 5 12.07 1.93 -25.98
CA VAL A 5 12.69 2.07 -24.65
C VAL A 5 12.39 3.44 -24.05
N GLN A 6 12.42 4.52 -24.83
CA GLN A 6 12.03 5.85 -24.34
C GLN A 6 10.57 5.88 -23.89
N TRP A 7 9.67 5.31 -24.68
CA TRP A 7 8.26 5.21 -24.34
C TRP A 7 8.00 4.41 -23.05
N LEU A 8 8.75 3.31 -22.85
CA LEU A 8 8.66 2.52 -21.61
C LEU A 8 9.16 3.29 -20.38
N VAL A 9 10.22 4.09 -20.52
CA VAL A 9 10.73 4.91 -19.41
C VAL A 9 9.73 6.00 -19.03
N GLU A 10 9.15 6.70 -20.01
CA GLU A 10 8.12 7.72 -19.77
C GLU A 10 6.86 7.12 -19.11
N PHE A 11 6.48 5.91 -19.52
CA PHE A 11 5.35 5.20 -18.92
C PHE A 11 5.62 4.77 -17.46
N LEU A 12 6.84 4.31 -17.16
CA LEU A 12 7.25 3.95 -15.81
C LEU A 12 7.30 5.17 -14.89
N ASP A 13 7.85 6.29 -15.37
CA ASP A 13 7.92 7.55 -14.63
C ASP A 13 6.52 8.08 -14.28
N ALA A 14 5.58 8.01 -15.24
CA ALA A 14 4.18 8.35 -15.02
C ALA A 14 3.49 7.45 -13.98
N ILE A 15 3.78 6.14 -13.96
CA ILE A 15 3.22 5.21 -12.95
C ILE A 15 3.80 5.51 -11.56
N VAL A 16 5.11 5.81 -11.48
CA VAL A 16 5.77 6.16 -10.22
C VAL A 16 5.19 7.46 -9.65
N GLY A 17 5.04 8.51 -10.47
CA GLY A 17 4.41 9.76 -10.04
C GLY A 17 2.95 9.58 -9.59
N VAL A 18 2.18 8.71 -10.25
CA VAL A 18 0.80 8.37 -9.83
C VAL A 18 0.76 7.53 -8.55
N THR A 19 1.81 6.78 -8.23
CA THR A 19 1.89 6.01 -6.99
C THR A 19 2.35 6.84 -5.79
N GLU A 20 3.04 7.96 -6.01
CA GLU A 20 3.30 8.97 -4.97
C GLU A 20 2.05 9.80 -4.61
N ASP A 21 1.15 10.04 -5.57
CA ASP A 21 -0.12 10.79 -5.36
C ASP A 21 -1.26 9.90 -4.81
N LYS A 22 -1.06 8.59 -4.77
CA LYS A 22 -1.99 7.70 -4.08
C LYS A 22 -1.71 7.86 -2.59
N PRO A 23 -2.68 8.25 -1.74
CA PRO A 23 -2.48 8.12 -0.31
C PRO A 23 -2.09 6.67 -0.10
N ASN A 24 -0.95 6.46 0.54
CA ASN A 24 -0.48 5.16 0.97
C ASN A 24 -1.44 4.62 2.04
N ASN A 25 -2.72 4.47 1.70
CA ASN A 25 -3.58 3.44 2.21
C ASN A 25 -2.96 2.13 1.70
N CYS A 26 -1.82 1.80 2.31
CA CYS A 26 -1.43 0.44 2.56
C CYS A 26 -2.60 -0.13 3.33
N TYR A 27 -3.59 -0.59 2.58
CA TYR A 27 -4.81 -1.20 3.08
C TYR A 27 -4.34 -2.57 3.55
N ILE A 28 -3.63 -2.60 4.68
CA ILE A 28 -3.18 -3.82 5.32
C ILE A 28 -4.48 -4.59 5.54
N SER A 29 -4.60 -5.70 4.83
CA SER A 29 -5.78 -6.54 4.99
C SER A 29 -5.84 -6.98 6.44
N VAL A 30 -7.04 -7.18 6.99
CA VAL A 30 -7.20 -7.67 8.37
C VAL A 30 -6.38 -8.94 8.62
N TYR A 31 -6.22 -9.77 7.58
CA TYR A 31 -5.37 -10.94 7.63
C TYR A 31 -3.89 -10.58 7.84
N GLU A 32 -3.37 -9.63 7.07
CA GLU A 32 -1.98 -9.17 7.18
C GLU A 32 -1.72 -8.40 8.49
N ALA A 33 -2.70 -7.62 8.97
CA ALA A 33 -2.61 -6.94 10.26
C ALA A 33 -2.54 -7.97 11.40
N ARG A 34 -3.34 -9.05 11.29
CA ARG A 34 -3.33 -10.13 12.26
C ARG A 34 -2.00 -10.89 12.27
N GLU A 35 -1.47 -11.22 11.10
CA GLU A 35 -0.17 -11.89 10.99
C GLU A 35 0.96 -11.03 11.60
N LYS A 36 0.94 -9.71 11.35
CA LYS A 36 1.89 -8.76 11.94
C LYS A 36 1.73 -8.62 13.46
N TYR A 37 0.50 -8.65 13.97
CA TYR A 37 0.24 -8.60 15.41
C TYR A 37 0.70 -9.88 16.10
N GLU A 38 0.36 -11.05 15.55
CA GLU A 38 0.82 -12.35 16.06
C GLU A 38 2.35 -12.48 16.00
N ALA A 39 3.00 -11.88 14.99
CA ALA A 39 4.46 -11.78 14.89
C ALA A 39 5.08 -10.71 15.83
N GLY A 40 4.27 -9.95 16.58
CA GLY A 40 4.74 -8.88 17.47
C GLY A 40 5.33 -7.67 16.75
N LEU A 41 5.09 -7.53 15.44
CA LEU A 41 5.62 -6.46 14.59
C LEU A 41 4.81 -5.16 14.70
N ILE A 42 3.55 -5.26 15.14
CA ILE A 42 2.67 -4.11 15.40
C ILE A 42 2.04 -4.23 16.78
N SER A 43 1.72 -3.10 17.39
CA SER A 43 1.02 -3.06 18.67
C SER A 43 -0.46 -3.40 18.53
N MET A 44 -1.09 -3.80 19.65
CA MET A 44 -2.54 -4.04 19.71
C MET A 44 -3.34 -2.80 19.29
N ARG A 45 -2.81 -1.60 19.58
CA ARG A 45 -3.44 -0.33 19.18
C ARG A 45 -3.46 -0.18 17.66
N GLU A 46 -2.31 -0.41 17.01
CA GLU A 46 -2.20 -0.34 15.55
C GLU A 46 -3.08 -1.42 14.88
N TYR A 47 -3.17 -2.62 15.47
CA TYR A 47 -4.09 -3.65 15.00
C TYR A 47 -5.56 -3.21 15.10
N ASN A 48 -5.98 -2.64 16.23
CA ASN A 48 -7.35 -2.15 16.39
C ASN A 48 -7.70 -1.01 15.42
N GLU A 49 -6.77 -0.07 15.18
CA GLU A 49 -6.98 1.02 14.22
C GLU A 49 -7.18 0.49 12.79
N THR A 50 -6.57 -0.65 12.43
CA THR A 50 -6.82 -1.32 11.13
C THR A 50 -8.19 -2.01 11.05
N LEU A 51 -8.74 -2.47 12.18
CA LEU A 51 -10.07 -3.06 12.26
C LEU A 51 -11.16 -1.99 12.26
N GLU A 52 -11.02 -0.92 13.06
CA GLU A 52 -11.99 0.16 13.17
C GLU A 52 -12.25 0.88 11.84
N ARG A 53 -11.24 0.96 10.94
CA ARG A 53 -11.44 1.50 9.58
C ARG A 53 -12.40 0.68 8.71
N LYS A 54 -12.62 -0.61 9.02
CA LYS A 54 -13.57 -1.45 8.29
C LYS A 54 -15.00 -1.37 8.82
N ASP A 55 -15.19 -0.99 10.07
CA ASP A 55 -16.51 -0.84 10.70
C ASP A 55 -17.26 0.45 10.28
N ILE A 56 -16.63 1.34 9.50
CA ILE A 56 -17.22 2.61 9.02
C ILE A 56 -17.83 2.47 7.60
N ILE A 57 -18.24 1.27 7.19
CA ILE A 57 -18.97 1.04 5.92
C ILE A 57 -20.33 0.42 6.19
#